data_AF-A0AAX2F5Z4-F1
#
_entry.id   AF-A0AAX2F5Z4-F1
#
_cell.length_a   1.000
_cell.length_b   1.000
_cell.length_c   1.000
_cell.angle_alpha   90.00
_cell.angle_beta   90.00
_cell.angle_gamma   90.00
#
_symmetry.space_group_name_H-M   'P 1'
#
loop_
_entity.id
_entity.type
_entity.pdbx_description
1 polymer ?
#
loop_
_entity_poly.entity_id
_entity_poly.type
_entity_poly.pdbx_seq_one_letter_code
_entity_poly.pdbx_strand_id
1 'polypeptide(L)' 'MFNKIVNYCKACYDELAHKTTWPSRAQLTHSAMVVISASVIIALVVFAMDSLFQHVMEFVYPR' A
#
# COMPACT_ATOMS: atom_id res chain seq x y z
N MET A 1 -14.14 4.73 -36.62
CA MET A 1 -13.32 3.95 -35.66
C MET A 1 -13.28 4.60 -34.28
N PHE A 2 -12.96 5.90 -34.17
CA PHE A 2 -12.97 6.66 -32.90
C PHE A 2 -14.31 6.61 -32.13
N ASN A 3 -15.45 6.68 -32.82
CA ASN A 3 -16.77 6.61 -32.17
C ASN A 3 -17.03 5.28 -31.43
N LYS A 4 -16.41 4.17 -31.85
CA LYS A 4 -16.52 2.89 -31.12
C LYS A 4 -15.75 2.92 -29.81
N ILE A 5 -14.55 3.51 -29.80
CA ILE A 5 -13.68 3.61 -28.62
C ILE A 5 -14.32 4.53 -27.58
N VAL A 6 -14.84 5.69 -28.00
CA VAL A 6 -15.53 6.63 -27.10
C VAL A 6 -16.76 5.98 -26.47
N ASN A 7 -17.56 5.25 -27.26
CA ASN A 7 -18.74 4.56 -26.74
C ASN A 7 -18.37 3.39 -25.80
N TYR A 8 -17.25 2.69 -26.07
CA TYR A 8 -16.72 1.65 -25.18
C TYR A 8 -16.23 2.23 -23.86
N CYS A 9 -15.47 3.33 -23.87
CA CYS A 9 -15.05 4.02 -22.66
C CYS A 9 -16.24 4.51 -21.83
N LYS A 10 -17.31 4.97 -22.49
CA LYS A 10 -18.54 5.41 -21.82
C LYS A 10 -19.29 4.24 -21.17
N ALA A 11 -19.38 3.11 -21.87
CA ALA A 11 -19.96 1.88 -21.33
C ALA A 11 -19.13 1.31 -20.16
N CYS A 12 -17.79 1.31 -20.27
CA CYS A 12 -16.90 0.91 -19.17
C CYS A 12 -17.06 1.83 -17.96
N TYR A 13 -17.22 3.15 -18.17
CA TYR A 13 -17.44 4.10 -17.07
C TYR A 13 -18.77 3.84 -16.36
N ASP A 14 -19.84 3.58 -17.12
CA ASP A 14 -21.15 3.24 -16.54
C ASP A 14 -21.10 1.90 -15.77
N GLU A 15 -20.35 0.89 -16.26
CA GLU A 15 -20.14 -0.36 -15.53
C GLU A 15 -19.31 -0.17 -14.25
N LEU A 16 -18.18 0.53 -14.34
CA LEU A 16 -17.31 0.82 -13.20
C LEU A 16 -18.01 1.68 -12.14
N ALA A 17 -18.94 2.56 -12.52
CA ALA A 17 -19.66 3.43 -11.61
C ALA A 17 -20.94 2.80 -11.02
N HIS A 18 -21.71 2.04 -11.81
CA HIS A 18 -23.02 1.52 -11.40
C HIS A 18 -23.06 0.02 -11.07
N LYS A 19 -22.09 -0.79 -11.54
CA LYS A 19 -22.03 -2.24 -11.27
C LYS A 19 -20.96 -2.64 -10.27
N THR A 20 -20.05 -1.76 -9.90
CA THR A 20 -19.05 -1.99 -8.86
C THR A 20 -19.43 -1.26 -7.59
N THR A 21 -19.69 -2.02 -6.53
CA THR A 21 -19.86 -1.50 -5.18
C THR A 21 -18.53 -0.94 -4.69
N TRP A 22 -18.25 0.32 -5.04
CA TRP A 22 -17.13 1.05 -4.46
C TRP A 22 -17.35 1.13 -2.96
N PRO A 23 -16.40 0.63 -2.15
CA PRO A 23 -16.47 0.80 -0.71
C PRO A 23 -16.54 2.30 -0.41
N SER A 24 -17.34 2.68 0.59
CA SER A 24 -17.47 4.08 0.99
C SER A 24 -16.08 4.67 1.24
N ARG A 25 -15.87 5.95 0.89
CA ARG A 25 -14.56 6.63 1.04
C ARG A 25 -13.98 6.49 2.46
N ALA A 26 -14.85 6.37 3.48
CA ALA A 26 -14.46 6.15 4.87
C ALA A 26 -13.90 4.74 5.15
N GLN A 27 -14.35 3.70 4.46
CA GLN A 27 -13.78 2.35 4.60
C GLN A 27 -12.43 2.23 3.90
N LEU A 28 -12.23 2.91 2.77
CA LEU A 28 -10.94 2.97 2.08
C LEU A 28 -9.86 3.62 2.94
N THR A 29 -10.17 4.73 3.60
CA THR A 29 -9.22 5.38 4.51
C THR A 29 -8.97 4.55 5.76
N HIS A 30 -9.98 3.83 6.27
CA HIS A 30 -9.80 2.90 7.39
C HIS A 30 -8.82 1.76 7.02
N SER A 31 -9.02 1.09 5.88
CA SER A 31 -8.09 0.05 5.41
C SER A 31 -6.69 0.59 5.13
N ALA A 32 -6.58 1.79 4.56
CA ALA A 32 -5.28 2.43 4.33
C ALA A 32 -4.55 2.73 5.65
N MET A 33 -5.26 3.22 6.67
CA MET A 33 -4.67 3.54 7.97
C MET A 33 -4.15 2.29 8.69
N VAL A 34 -4.87 1.16 8.58
CA VAL A 34 -4.40 -0.14 9.10
C VAL A 34 -3.09 -0.54 8.42
N VAL A 35 -3.00 -0.44 7.09
CA VAL A 35 -1.76 -0.79 6.36
C VAL A 35 -0.60 0.12 6.74
N ILE A 36 -0.83 1.43 6.89
CA ILE A 36 0.19 2.39 7.34
C ILE A 36 0.65 2.06 8.77
N SER A 37 -0.26 1.68 9.67
CA SER A 37 0.13 1.28 11.02
C SER A 37 0.96 -0.01 11.03
N ALA A 38 0.61 -0.98 10.18
CA ALA A 38 1.35 -2.23 10.05
C ALA A 38 2.76 -1.99 9.49
N SER A 39 2.92 -1.12 8.49
CA SER A 39 4.23 -0.82 7.91
C SER A 39 5.16 -0.10 8.89
N VAL A 40 4.63 0.77 9.76
CA VAL A 40 5.41 1.43 10.82
C VAL A 40 5.95 0.41 11.83
N ILE A 41 5.16 -0.58 12.21
CA ILE A 41 5.61 -1.63 13.14
C ILE A 41 6.75 -2.44 12.51
N ILE A 42 6.61 -2.82 11.24
CA ILE A 42 7.66 -3.55 10.52
C ILE A 42 8.93 -2.71 10.41
N ALA A 43 8.82 -1.41 10.14
CA ALA A 43 9.96 -0.51 10.08
C ALA A 43 10.72 -0.42 11.42
N LEU A 44 10.01 -0.37 12.56
CA LEU A 44 10.64 -0.38 13.88
C LEU A 44 11.38 -1.69 14.17
N VAL A 45 10.80 -2.83 13.78
CA VAL A 45 11.44 -4.14 13.97
C VAL A 45 12.71 -4.25 13.14
N VAL A 46 12.67 -3.86 11.86
CA VAL A 46 13.85 -3.85 10.99
C VAL A 46 14.93 -2.91 11.54
N PHE A 47 14.55 -1.72 11.99
CA PHE A 47 15.49 -0.77 12.60
C PHE A 47 16.18 -1.34 13.85
N ALA A 48 15.43 -2.01 14.73
CA ALA A 48 16.01 -2.67 15.90
C ALA A 48 16.97 -3.80 15.50
N MET A 49 16.61 -4.58 14.48
CA MET A 49 17.42 -5.68 13.99
C MET A 49 18.72 -5.17 13.34
N ASP A 50 18.63 -4.12 12.52
CA ASP A 50 19.79 -3.47 11.90
C ASP A 50 20.74 -2.89 12.95
N SER A 51 20.21 -2.21 13.97
CA SER A 51 20.99 -1.64 15.06
C SER A 51 21.69 -2.73 15.90
N LEU A 52 20.99 -3.83 16.18
CA LEU A 52 21.55 -4.96 16.91
C LEU A 52 22.67 -5.64 16.12
N PHE A 53 22.49 -5.84 14.81
CA PHE A 53 23.51 -6.40 13.94
C PHE A 53 24.74 -5.48 13.82
N GLN A 54 24.55 -4.17 13.68
CA GLN A 54 25.66 -3.21 13.67
C GLN A 54 26.46 -3.26 14.98
N HIS A 55 25.78 -3.26 16.12
CA HIS A 55 26.44 -3.28 17.43
C HIS A 55 27.16 -4.60 17.70
N VAL A 56 26.57 -5.73 17.29
CA VAL A 56 27.21 -7.06 17.38
C VAL A 56 28.41 -7.15 16.45
N MET A 57 28.33 -6.61 15.24
CA MET A 57 29.45 -6.59 14.29
C MET A 57 30.63 -5.74 14.81
N GLU A 58 30.36 -4.56 15.39
CA GLU A 58 31.39 -3.76 16.06
C GLU A 58 32.04 -4.50 17.24
N PHE A 59 31.26 -5.25 18.01
CA PHE A 59 31.77 -6.02 19.15
C PHE A 59 32.58 -7.26 18.75
N VAL A 60 32.18 -7.96 17.68
CA VAL A 60 32.82 -9.21 17.21
C VAL A 60 34.00 -8.94 16.27
N TYR A 61 34.00 -7.83 15.53
CA TYR A 61 35.14 -7.35 14.74
C TYR A 61 35.78 -6.09 15.33
N PRO A 62 36.36 -6.17 16.55
CA PRO A 62 37.23 -5.11 17.03
C PRO A 62 38.53 -5.20 16.23
N ARG A 63 38.73 -4.26 15.31
CA ARG A 63 40.03 -4.01 14.68
C ARG A 63 40.51 -2.64 15.11
#